data_AF-A0A0G4NLA1-F1
#
_entry.id   AF-A0A0G4NLA1-F1
#
_cell.length_a   1.000
_cell.length_b   1.000
_cell.length_c   1.000
_cell.angle_alpha   90.00
_cell.angle_beta   90.00
_cell.angle_gamma   90.00
#
_symmetry.space_group_name_H-M   'P 1'
#
loop_
_entity.id
_entity.type
_entity.pdbx_description
1 polymer ?
#
loop_
_entity_poly.entity_id
_entity_poly.type
_entity_poly.pdbx_seq_one_letter_code
_entity_poly.pdbx_strand_id
1 'polypeptide(L)'
;LEHSGPYMERNFDSKPDDRVTFDPDAWQRKVLDTIDANNSLMVVAPTSAGKTFISFYAMKKILQANDDDVLVYVAPTKALVNQIAAEVAA
;
A
#
# COMPACT_ATOMS: atom_id res chain seq x y z
N LEU A 1 28.85 -10.11 -1.63
CA LEU A 1 27.38 -10.23 -1.88
C LEU A 1 27.09 -11.09 -3.13
N GLU A 2 27.93 -12.09 -3.42
CA GLU A 2 27.98 -12.75 -4.75
C GLU A 2 27.22 -14.09 -4.83
N HIS A 3 26.61 -14.56 -3.74
CA HIS A 3 26.13 -15.95 -3.64
C HIS A 3 24.62 -16.13 -3.46
N SER A 4 23.80 -15.09 -3.63
CA SER A 4 22.34 -15.19 -3.40
C SER A 4 21.45 -14.58 -4.49
N GLY A 5 22.03 -14.00 -5.55
CA GLY A 5 21.28 -13.33 -6.62
C GLY A 5 20.34 -14.23 -7.44
N PRO A 6 20.76 -15.43 -7.90
CA PRO A 6 19.94 -16.24 -8.82
C PRO A 6 18.82 -17.05 -8.15
N TYR A 7 18.82 -17.19 -6.83
CA TYR A 7 17.84 -18.02 -6.09
C TYR A 7 16.81 -17.18 -5.33
N MET A 8 16.89 -15.84 -5.42
CA MET A 8 15.84 -14.92 -4.99
C MET A 8 15.05 -14.41 -6.21
N GLU A 9 14.62 -15.30 -7.10
CA GLU A 9 13.51 -14.97 -7.99
C GLU A 9 12.24 -14.88 -7.14
N ARG A 10 12.00 -13.72 -6.55
CA ARG A 10 10.68 -13.40 -6.01
C ARG A 10 9.79 -13.12 -7.22
N ASN A 11 9.18 -14.17 -7.76
CA ASN A 11 8.20 -14.00 -8.82
C ASN A 11 6.93 -13.40 -8.21
N PHE A 12 6.90 -12.08 -8.15
CA PHE A 12 5.83 -11.30 -7.53
C PHE A 12 4.60 -11.13 -8.44
N ASP A 13 4.67 -11.64 -9.67
CA ASP A 13 3.66 -11.47 -10.72
C ASP A 13 3.24 -10.00 -10.86
N SER A 14 4.22 -9.10 -10.88
CA SER A 14 4.01 -7.67 -11.05
C SER A 14 3.45 -7.39 -12.45
N LYS A 15 2.37 -6.60 -12.51
CA LYS A 15 1.66 -6.26 -13.76
C LYS A 15 1.16 -4.83 -13.68
N PRO A 16 1.01 -4.13 -14.82
CA PRO A 16 0.42 -2.80 -14.86
C PRO A 16 -0.98 -2.77 -14.22
N ASP A 17 -1.29 -1.67 -13.52
CA ASP A 17 -2.60 -1.39 -12.93
C ASP A 17 -2.85 0.12 -12.94
N ASP A 18 -3.91 0.57 -13.61
CA ASP A 18 -4.18 2.00 -13.86
C ASP A 18 -4.41 2.82 -12.58
N ARG A 19 -4.65 2.17 -11.43
CA ARG A 19 -4.84 2.83 -10.13
C ARG A 19 -3.53 3.41 -9.56
N VAL A 20 -2.37 2.93 -10.03
CA VAL A 20 -1.05 3.29 -9.51
C VAL A 20 -0.03 3.53 -10.63
N THR A 21 1.06 4.24 -10.32
CA THR A 21 2.08 4.64 -11.31
C THR A 21 3.26 3.66 -11.45
N PHE A 22 3.10 2.45 -10.93
CA PHE A 22 4.11 1.39 -10.94
C PHE A 22 3.42 0.06 -11.28
N ASP A 23 4.19 -1.02 -11.48
CA ASP A 23 3.62 -2.35 -11.67
C ASP A 23 3.44 -3.04 -10.31
N PRO A 24 2.25 -3.02 -9.69
CA PRO A 24 2.02 -3.67 -8.41
C PRO A 24 2.14 -5.18 -8.51
N ASP A 25 2.61 -5.80 -7.44
CA ASP A 25 2.62 -7.26 -7.26
C ASP A 25 1.19 -7.82 -7.22
N ALA A 26 1.03 -9.12 -7.48
CA ALA A 26 -0.29 -9.76 -7.43
C ALA A 26 -1.03 -9.56 -6.11
N TRP A 27 -0.33 -9.58 -4.97
CA TRP A 27 -0.95 -9.34 -3.68
C TRP A 27 -1.37 -7.88 -3.50
N GLN A 28 -0.62 -6.92 -4.05
CA GLN A 28 -0.98 -5.50 -4.02
C GLN A 28 -2.22 -5.24 -4.87
N ARG A 29 -2.34 -5.83 -6.06
CA ARG A 29 -3.56 -5.75 -6.86
C ARG A 29 -4.78 -6.30 -6.11
N LYS A 30 -4.63 -7.44 -5.41
CA LYS A 30 -5.70 -7.98 -4.55
C LYS A 30 -6.10 -7.02 -3.43
N VAL A 31 -5.13 -6.28 -2.85
CA VAL A 31 -5.42 -5.23 -1.87
C VAL A 31 -6.29 -4.13 -2.51
N LEU A 32 -5.90 -3.63 -3.68
CA LEU A 32 -6.65 -2.61 -4.43
C LEU A 32 -8.08 -3.09 -4.74
N ASP A 33 -8.24 -4.31 -5.26
CA ASP A 33 -9.55 -4.89 -5.57
C ASP A 33 -10.44 -5.03 -4.32
N THR A 34 -9.85 -5.39 -3.19
CA THR A 34 -10.59 -5.56 -1.93
C THR A 34 -11.05 -4.21 -1.37
N ILE A 35 -10.20 -3.17 -1.48
CA ILE A 35 -10.56 -1.78 -1.17
C ILE A 35 -11.67 -1.28 -2.12
N ASP A 36 -11.61 -1.67 -3.40
CA ASP A 36 -12.63 -1.30 -4.39
C ASP A 36 -13.98 -1.94 -4.16
N ALA A 37 -13.98 -3.19 -3.68
CA ALA A 37 -15.18 -3.88 -3.23
C ALA A 37 -15.67 -3.43 -1.83
N ASN A 38 -15.04 -2.42 -1.21
CA ASN A 38 -15.36 -1.90 0.13
C ASN A 38 -15.33 -3.00 1.22
N ASN A 39 -14.38 -3.93 1.09
CA ASN A 39 -14.20 -5.05 2.01
C ASN A 39 -13.01 -4.82 2.94
N SER A 40 -13.08 -5.38 4.14
CA SER A 40 -11.94 -5.41 5.07
C SER A 40 -10.89 -6.42 4.63
N LEU A 41 -9.61 -6.12 4.88
CA LEU A 41 -8.49 -7.01 4.59
C LEU A 41 -7.40 -6.97 5.66
N MET A 42 -6.64 -8.07 5.78
CA MET A 42 -5.45 -8.16 6.62
C MET A 42 -4.25 -8.50 5.74
N VAL A 43 -3.25 -7.61 5.71
CA VAL A 43 -2.03 -7.79 4.93
C VAL A 43 -0.88 -8.20 5.84
N VAL A 44 -0.30 -9.37 5.53
CA VAL A 44 0.94 -9.84 6.18
C VAL A 44 2.02 -9.92 5.12
N ALA A 45 2.98 -8.99 5.16
CA ALA A 45 4.14 -8.98 4.28
C ALA A 45 5.38 -8.45 5.03
N PRO A 46 6.61 -8.79 4.63
CA PRO A 46 7.83 -8.30 5.27
C PRO A 46 7.95 -6.77 5.24
N THR A 47 8.76 -6.20 6.13
CA THR A 47 9.18 -4.79 6.04
C THR A 47 9.86 -4.55 4.70
N SER A 48 9.70 -3.34 4.13
CA SER A 48 10.14 -2.97 2.77
C SER A 48 9.38 -3.63 1.60
N ALA A 49 8.35 -4.44 1.85
CA ALA A 49 7.51 -4.99 0.78
C ALA A 49 6.51 -3.99 0.16
N GLY A 50 6.49 -2.73 0.60
CA GLY A 50 5.55 -1.73 0.04
C GLY A 50 4.15 -1.72 0.66
N LYS A 51 3.96 -2.28 1.87
CA LYS A 51 2.68 -2.22 2.61
C LYS A 51 2.19 -0.79 2.85
N THR A 52 3.08 0.11 3.29
CA THR A 52 2.74 1.52 3.52
C THR A 52 2.31 2.19 2.22
N PHE A 53 3.07 1.96 1.14
CA PHE A 53 2.78 2.56 -0.15
C PHE A 53 1.40 2.16 -0.68
N ILE A 54 1.09 0.85 -0.67
CA ILE A 54 -0.20 0.38 -1.17
C ILE A 54 -1.37 0.84 -0.28
N SER A 55 -1.12 1.10 1.02
CA SER A 55 -2.16 1.65 1.91
C SER A 55 -2.55 3.09 1.58
N PHE A 56 -1.69 3.87 0.92
CA PHE A 56 -2.04 5.22 0.48
C PHE A 56 -3.17 5.23 -0.55
N TYR A 57 -3.35 4.16 -1.32
CA TYR A 57 -4.50 4.05 -2.21
C TYR A 57 -5.82 4.11 -1.44
N ALA A 58 -5.92 3.39 -0.31
CA ALA A 58 -7.09 3.42 0.56
C ALA A 58 -7.34 4.83 1.12
N MET A 59 -6.26 5.49 1.56
CA MET A 59 -6.34 6.86 2.10
C MET A 59 -6.82 7.83 1.04
N LYS A 60 -6.20 7.81 -0.14
CA LYS A 60 -6.54 8.67 -1.28
C LYS A 60 -7.99 8.48 -1.71
N LYS A 61 -8.47 7.24 -1.78
CA LYS A 61 -9.86 6.94 -2.18
C LYS A 61 -10.88 7.60 -1.24
N ILE A 62 -10.67 7.51 0.08
CA ILE A 62 -11.58 8.10 1.07
C ILE A 62 -11.47 9.63 1.02
N LEU A 63 -10.25 10.17 1.03
CA LEU A 63 -10.01 11.62 1.03
C LEU A 63 -10.46 12.33 -0.25
N GLN A 64 -10.55 11.61 -1.37
CA GLN A 64 -11.02 12.17 -2.65
C GLN A 64 -12.51 11.94 -2.92
N ALA A 65 -13.18 11.07 -2.14
CA ALA A 65 -14.58 10.74 -2.37
C ALA A 65 -15.52 11.82 -1.82
N ASN A 66 -15.19 12.42 -0.67
CA ASN A 66 -16.05 13.36 0.05
C ASN A 66 -15.25 14.20 1.06
N ASP A 67 -15.67 15.44 1.29
CA ASP A 67 -15.10 16.33 2.30
C ASP A 67 -15.56 15.98 3.73
N ASP A 68 -16.67 15.25 3.89
CA ASP A 68 -17.22 14.85 5.19
C ASP A 68 -16.71 13.47 5.70
N ASP A 69 -16.05 12.69 4.85
CA ASP A 69 -15.61 11.35 5.20
C ASP A 69 -14.35 11.38 6.10
N VAL A 70 -14.31 10.50 7.11
CA VAL A 70 -13.23 10.48 8.10
C VAL A 70 -12.37 9.23 7.95
N LEU A 71 -11.06 9.43 7.72
CA LEU A 71 -10.04 8.39 7.75
C LEU A 71 -9.30 8.37 9.09
N VAL A 72 -9.25 7.22 9.76
CA VAL A 72 -8.44 7.02 10.97
C VAL A 72 -7.24 6.13 10.66
N TYR A 73 -6.03 6.69 10.74
CA TYR A 73 -4.78 5.94 10.60
C TYR A 73 -4.11 5.72 11.96
N VAL A 74 -3.79 4.47 12.27
CA VAL A 74 -3.16 4.07 13.54
C VAL A 74 -1.79 3.47 13.26
N ALA A 75 -0.76 4.03 13.89
CA ALA A 75 0.61 3.54 13.83
C ALA A 75 1.22 3.46 15.24
N PRO A 76 2.21 2.58 15.48
CA PRO A 76 2.72 2.31 16.83
C PRO A 76 3.53 3.47 17.44
N THR A 77 3.99 4.44 16.64
CA THR A 77 4.80 5.57 17.13
C THR A 77 4.36 6.90 16.50
N LYS A 78 4.53 7.99 17.26
CA LYS A 78 4.26 9.36 16.78
C LYS A 78 5.11 9.76 15.58
N ALA A 79 6.35 9.26 15.50
CA ALA A 79 7.22 9.52 14.37
C ALA A 79 6.65 8.98 13.06
N LEU A 80 6.11 7.76 13.08
CA LEU A 80 5.46 7.16 11.91
C LEU A 80 4.16 7.89 11.54
N VAL A 81 3.36 8.31 12.53
CA VAL A 81 2.16 9.12 12.27
C VAL A 81 2.54 10.43 11.57
N ASN A 82 3.56 11.13 12.06
CA ASN A 82 4.00 12.40 11.48
C ASN A 82 4.53 12.23 10.05
N GLN A 83 5.26 11.14 9.76
CA GLN A 83 5.74 10.85 8.42
C GLN A 83 4.57 10.69 7.44
N ILE A 84 3.58 9.86 7.80
CA ILE A 84 2.41 9.60 6.95
C ILE A 84 1.57 10.87 6.78
N ALA A 85 1.39 11.65 7.85
CA ALA A 85 0.66 12.93 7.76
C ALA A 85 1.34 13.91 6.79
N ALA A 86 2.68 13.97 6.78
CA ALA A 86 3.41 14.81 5.84
C ALA A 86 3.30 14.30 4.39
N GLU A 87 3.31 12.98 4.17
CA GLU A 87 3.15 12.38 2.84
C GLU A 87 1.74 12.59 2.26
N VAL A 88 0.70 12.58 3.11
CA VAL A 88 -0.70 12.78 2.68
C VAL A 88 -1.04 14.26 2.46
N ALA A 89 -0.40 15.18 3.19
CA ALA A 89 -0.67 16.61 3.08
C ALA A 89 0.15 17.32 1.98
N ALA A 90 1.07 16.61 1.33
CA ALA A 90 1.89 17.12 0.22
C ALA A 90 1.17 17.01 -1.12
#